data_AF-A0A7U9X4G9-F1
#
_entry.id   AF-A0A7U9X4G9-F1
#
_cell.length_a   1.000
_cell.length_b   1.000
_cell.length_c   1.000
_cell.angle_alpha   90.00
_cell.angle_beta   90.00
_cell.angle_gamma   90.00
#
_symmetry.space_group_name_H-M   'P 1'
#
loop_
_entity.id
_entity.type
_entity.pdbx_description
1 polymer ?
#
loop_
_entity_poly.entity_id
_entity_poly.type
_entity_poly.pdbx_seq_one_letter_code
_entity_poly.pdbx_strand_id
1 'polypeptide(L)'
;MDIFTESHLRANSIAWLPVRQTDSVCYLGKDTDVIAEKLRLLTQNTDCIEHAKELFGQKTYDYLICMGADLESELAFFGKALAADGRLVLGVENAYGMKYLAGTKEIASGAYFSSVEGLKEAGGYTKEEICALLRQEGFSEIRFYYPFPDYRFAMSIYSDDYLPKQGELIDQIGNFDSERMVLFDEANAMDAAIARGKFTEFSNSYLVVAGKEKARPLTDERGETVSFVKFSNDRGAAHNIRTYITTSANQTKHLRKTADTQAAKSHIQRLVQTAQKLTKLYEGSGFLVNACKAYEGGVELEFLHGHTMEEELDRWIERGEYDLAAEKFLAVLKEIASVSGKETFYMTEEFRNVFGDVTLPQGLLAAPVSDIDLIMPNVLVLKDNQKTIIDYEWTFYFPVPVNFMLYRNIRYYADTTAARRVLDPAALYEKLGISKEELAAYASMEESFQQYVLGSHTPMRRLYQQAGKPAYHVSSILHVIDRLERVRALQVYFDRGSGFREEDTATYHSKALDGTYRLEVPVSGEVSGLRIDPGSQACTVEIRRLAWKGQKESVLSFVSNGHKMAGSMYLFDTDDPNILLTDLPAGEKILQIDLRIDSMSLAAAEWIAPKIDAKYKLKKILKR
;
A
#
# COMPACT_ATOMS: atom_id res chain seq x y z
N MET A 1 18.06 9.94 5.73
CA MET A 1 16.65 10.26 5.96
C MET A 1 16.02 9.09 6.67
N ASP A 2 15.82 9.23 7.98
CA ASP A 2 14.90 8.35 8.69
C ASP A 2 13.47 8.85 8.42
N ILE A 3 12.72 8.07 7.63
CA ILE A 3 11.38 8.46 7.19
C ILE A 3 10.39 8.59 8.36
N PHE A 4 10.66 7.92 9.49
CA PHE A 4 9.81 7.98 10.67
C PHE A 4 10.10 9.19 11.55
N THR A 5 11.14 9.98 11.27
CA THR A 5 11.44 11.20 12.02
C THR A 5 11.45 12.43 11.12
N GLU A 6 11.89 12.29 9.86
CA GLU A 6 12.12 13.42 8.95
C GLU A 6 10.97 13.68 7.96
N SER A 7 10.03 12.74 7.78
CA SER A 7 8.94 12.93 6.81
C SER A 7 7.86 13.87 7.35
N HIS A 8 7.70 15.05 6.73
CA HIS A 8 6.68 16.04 7.14
C HIS A 8 5.25 15.51 7.11
N LEU A 9 4.98 14.46 6.33
CA LEU A 9 3.66 13.83 6.22
C LEU A 9 3.19 13.22 7.55
N ARG A 10 4.11 12.90 8.48
CA ARG A 10 3.73 12.45 9.83
C ARG A 10 2.93 13.48 10.61
N ALA A 11 3.17 14.77 10.34
CA ALA A 11 2.45 15.86 10.97
C ALA A 11 0.98 15.93 10.55
N ASN A 12 0.58 15.26 9.47
CA ASN A 12 -0.82 15.21 9.01
C ASN A 12 -1.76 14.64 10.08
N SER A 13 -1.27 13.73 10.93
CA SER A 13 -2.01 13.15 12.05
C SER A 13 -2.58 14.19 13.03
N ILE A 14 -1.93 15.37 13.15
CA ILE A 14 -2.34 16.44 14.08
C ILE A 14 -2.69 17.75 13.38
N ALA A 15 -2.32 17.93 12.12
CA ALA A 15 -2.41 19.21 11.41
C ALA A 15 -3.83 19.73 11.20
N TRP A 16 -4.85 18.89 11.40
CA TRP A 16 -6.26 19.19 11.24
C TRP A 16 -6.96 19.53 12.56
N LEU A 17 -6.30 19.31 13.70
CA LEU A 17 -6.87 19.54 15.01
C LEU A 17 -7.15 21.04 15.20
N PRO A 18 -8.30 21.42 15.80
CA PRO A 18 -8.65 22.82 16.04
C PRO A 18 -7.93 23.38 17.28
N VAL A 19 -6.59 23.31 17.28
CA VAL A 19 -5.74 23.90 18.32
C VAL A 19 -5.67 25.41 18.11
N ARG A 20 -5.92 26.17 19.17
CA ARG A 20 -5.86 27.64 19.18
C ARG A 20 -4.45 28.09 19.54
N GLN A 21 -4.07 29.28 19.08
CA GLN A 21 -2.73 29.84 19.35
C GLN A 21 -2.37 29.99 20.84
N THR A 22 -3.39 30.07 21.70
CA THR A 22 -3.24 30.21 23.15
C THR A 22 -3.25 28.89 23.91
N ASP A 23 -3.65 27.78 23.27
CA ASP A 23 -3.80 26.49 23.96
C ASP A 23 -2.44 25.94 24.42
N SER A 24 -2.36 25.49 25.66
CA SER A 24 -1.21 24.77 26.18
C SER A 24 -1.27 23.31 25.72
N VAL A 25 -0.28 22.89 24.93
CA VAL A 25 -0.20 21.55 24.34
C VAL A 25 1.02 20.82 24.88
N CYS A 26 0.85 19.56 25.26
CA CYS A 26 1.97 18.66 25.52
C CYS A 26 1.94 17.49 24.52
N TYR A 27 3.07 17.32 23.84
CA TYR A 27 3.32 16.22 22.91
C TYR A 27 4.25 15.20 23.55
N LEU A 28 3.82 13.94 23.54
CA LEU A 28 4.68 12.81 23.89
C LEU A 28 5.48 12.38 22.67
N GLY A 29 6.71 12.85 22.60
CA GLY A 29 7.67 12.58 21.55
C GLY A 29 8.84 13.56 21.63
N LYS A 30 9.75 13.47 20.67
CA LYS A 30 10.97 14.28 20.71
C LYS A 30 10.69 15.69 20.21
N ASP A 31 11.38 16.64 20.81
CA ASP A 31 11.32 18.06 20.47
C ASP A 31 11.72 18.35 18.99
N THR A 32 12.51 17.44 18.42
CA THR A 32 12.99 17.43 17.04
C THR A 32 12.03 16.77 16.04
N ASP A 33 10.91 16.19 16.50
CA ASP A 33 9.97 15.53 15.60
C ASP A 33 9.23 16.56 14.74
N VAL A 34 8.92 16.19 13.50
CA VAL A 34 8.07 16.97 12.58
C VAL A 34 6.67 17.27 13.17
N ILE A 35 6.17 16.42 14.07
CA ILE A 35 4.91 16.64 14.79
C ILE A 35 5.07 17.82 15.75
N ALA A 36 6.17 17.86 16.53
CA ALA A 36 6.47 18.97 17.42
C ALA A 36 6.66 20.29 16.65
N GLU A 37 7.35 20.25 15.49
CA GLU A 37 7.46 21.40 14.60
C GLU A 37 6.09 21.92 14.16
N LYS A 38 5.19 21.04 13.69
CA LYS A 38 3.85 21.44 13.26
C LYS A 38 3.01 21.98 14.42
N LEU A 39 3.10 21.43 15.62
CA LEU A 39 2.38 21.93 16.79
C LEU A 39 2.78 23.36 17.16
N ARG A 40 4.07 23.71 17.03
CA ARG A 40 4.55 25.09 17.24
C ARG A 40 4.05 26.08 16.19
N LEU A 41 3.65 25.60 15.01
CA LEU A 41 2.96 26.42 14.02
C LEU A 41 1.48 26.64 14.38
N LEU A 42 0.88 25.76 15.19
CA LEU A 42 -0.50 25.86 15.64
C LEU A 42 -0.65 26.67 16.94
N THR A 43 0.27 26.50 17.90
CA THR A 43 0.26 27.19 19.20
C THR A 43 1.64 27.69 19.63
N GLN A 44 1.64 28.78 20.40
CA GLN A 44 2.86 29.32 21.02
C GLN A 44 3.30 28.53 22.27
N ASN A 45 2.44 27.65 22.80
CA ASN A 45 2.63 26.95 24.06
C ASN A 45 2.73 25.43 23.86
N THR A 46 3.79 24.96 23.20
CA THR A 46 4.04 23.52 22.99
C THR A 46 5.17 23.03 23.89
N ASP A 47 4.88 22.05 24.73
CA ASP A 47 5.87 21.30 25.53
C ASP A 47 6.05 19.89 24.94
N CYS A 48 7.28 19.38 24.89
CA CYS A 48 7.58 18.02 24.43
C CYS A 48 8.22 17.20 25.55
N ILE A 49 7.76 15.97 25.73
CA ILE A 49 8.32 15.01 26.71
C ILE A 49 8.44 13.64 26.05
N GLU A 50 9.39 12.80 26.46
CA GLU A 50 9.58 11.48 25.84
C GLU A 50 8.83 10.37 26.59
N HIS A 51 8.50 10.57 27.87
CA HIS A 51 7.82 9.57 28.68
C HIS A 51 6.65 10.16 29.47
N ALA A 52 5.50 9.46 29.50
CA ALA A 52 4.30 9.89 30.22
C ALA A 52 4.54 10.19 31.72
N LYS A 53 5.48 9.49 32.36
CA LYS A 53 5.87 9.73 33.77
C LYS A 53 6.37 11.15 34.04
N GLU A 54 6.90 11.84 33.02
CA GLU A 54 7.41 13.21 33.12
C GLU A 54 6.29 14.24 33.28
N LEU A 55 5.03 13.86 33.02
CA LEU A 55 3.86 14.69 33.30
C LEU A 55 3.65 14.92 34.81
N PHE A 56 4.25 14.10 35.66
CA PHE A 56 4.09 14.23 37.10
C PHE A 56 4.64 15.56 37.62
N GLY A 57 3.80 16.33 38.31
CA GLY A 57 4.17 17.63 38.87
C GLY A 57 4.23 18.78 37.86
N GLN A 58 3.85 18.54 36.60
CA GLN A 58 3.68 19.61 35.61
C GLN A 58 2.33 20.32 35.74
N LYS A 59 2.17 21.41 35.00
CA LYS A 59 0.88 22.08 34.79
C LYS A 59 -0.10 21.16 34.05
N THR A 60 -1.38 21.55 34.03
CA THR A 60 -2.37 20.91 33.18
C THR A 60 -2.34 21.45 31.75
N TYR A 61 -2.76 20.63 30.79
CA TYR A 61 -2.73 20.94 29.36
C TYR A 61 -4.12 20.95 28.73
N ASP A 62 -4.33 21.85 27.76
CA ASP A 62 -5.54 21.92 26.93
C ASP A 62 -5.56 20.77 25.91
N TYR A 63 -4.38 20.39 25.39
CA TYR A 63 -4.20 19.14 24.64
C TYR A 63 -3.04 18.31 25.17
N LEU A 64 -3.27 17.01 25.28
CA LEU A 64 -2.22 16.00 25.37
C LEU A 64 -2.25 15.15 24.11
N ILE A 65 -1.11 14.99 23.46
CA ILE A 65 -1.02 14.31 22.16
C ILE A 65 0.03 13.21 22.25
N CYS A 66 -0.37 11.97 21.95
CA CYS A 66 0.54 10.82 21.88
C CYS A 66 0.24 9.98 20.64
N MET A 67 1.27 9.64 19.85
CA MET A 67 1.13 8.88 18.60
C MET A 67 1.83 7.53 18.74
N GLY A 68 1.06 6.45 18.91
CA GLY A 68 1.56 5.12 19.29
C GLY A 68 1.52 4.89 20.81
N ALA A 69 0.43 5.30 21.46
CA ALA A 69 0.30 5.24 22.92
C ALA A 69 0.20 3.79 23.42
N ASP A 70 0.86 3.51 24.55
CA ASP A 70 0.59 2.31 25.37
C ASP A 70 -0.50 2.68 26.37
N LEU A 71 -1.75 2.44 25.99
CA LEU A 71 -2.91 2.93 26.74
C LEU A 71 -2.96 2.38 28.16
N GLU A 72 -2.54 1.14 28.38
CA GLU A 72 -2.62 0.52 29.71
C GLU A 72 -1.66 1.17 30.70
N SER A 73 -0.45 1.53 30.26
CA SER A 73 0.58 2.07 31.16
C SER A 73 0.56 3.60 31.26
N GLU A 74 0.07 4.31 30.23
CA GLU A 74 0.19 5.76 30.14
C GLU A 74 -1.07 6.54 30.54
N LEU A 75 -2.26 5.94 30.41
CA LEU A 75 -3.52 6.69 30.47
C LEU A 75 -3.79 7.38 31.82
N ALA A 76 -3.38 6.77 32.92
CA ALA A 76 -3.49 7.37 34.26
C ALA A 76 -2.66 8.66 34.41
N PHE A 77 -1.53 8.78 33.69
CA PHE A 77 -0.75 10.02 33.65
C PHE A 77 -1.48 11.10 32.85
N PHE A 78 -2.03 10.73 31.69
CA PHE A 78 -2.81 11.64 30.85
C PHE A 78 -4.03 12.19 31.59
N GLY A 79 -4.77 11.33 32.28
CA GLY A 79 -5.94 11.71 33.06
C GLY A 79 -5.66 12.76 34.13
N LYS A 80 -4.45 12.76 34.73
CA LYS A 80 -4.05 13.73 35.77
C LYS A 80 -3.51 15.04 35.21
N ALA A 81 -2.84 14.99 34.05
CA ALA A 81 -2.22 16.15 33.43
C ALA A 81 -3.14 16.89 32.44
N LEU A 82 -4.31 16.33 32.09
CA LEU A 82 -5.27 17.01 31.23
C LEU A 82 -6.11 18.03 32.02
N ALA A 83 -6.27 19.22 31.47
CA ALA A 83 -7.22 20.22 31.97
C ALA A 83 -8.66 19.67 31.96
N ALA A 84 -9.53 20.21 32.82
CA ALA A 84 -10.89 19.71 32.96
C ALA A 84 -11.71 19.86 31.66
N ASP A 85 -11.43 20.89 30.87
CA ASP A 85 -12.02 21.17 29.56
C ASP A 85 -11.10 20.76 28.38
N GLY A 86 -9.97 20.13 28.66
CA GLY A 86 -8.96 19.72 27.68
C GLY A 86 -9.33 18.46 26.89
N ARG A 87 -8.49 18.14 25.90
CA ARG A 87 -8.63 17.01 24.99
C ARG A 87 -7.36 16.15 24.92
N LEU A 88 -7.52 14.85 25.12
CA LEU A 88 -6.49 13.85 24.86
C LEU A 88 -6.60 13.38 23.41
N VAL A 89 -5.49 13.33 22.67
CA VAL A 89 -5.41 12.84 21.29
C VAL A 89 -4.44 11.67 21.23
N LEU A 90 -4.93 10.53 20.76
CA LEU A 90 -4.19 9.26 20.73
C LEU A 90 -4.14 8.71 19.32
N GLY A 91 -2.94 8.42 18.81
CA GLY A 91 -2.75 7.52 17.67
C GLY A 91 -2.58 6.09 18.19
N VAL A 92 -3.42 5.17 17.73
CA VAL A 92 -3.46 3.79 18.25
C VAL A 92 -3.62 2.82 17.08
N GLU A 93 -2.86 1.73 17.06
CA GLU A 93 -3.02 0.68 16.05
C GLU A 93 -4.33 -0.09 16.27
N ASN A 94 -5.01 -0.45 15.18
CA ASN A 94 -6.22 -1.27 15.26
C ASN A 94 -5.83 -2.75 15.23
N ALA A 95 -6.27 -3.52 16.22
CA ALA A 95 -5.99 -4.96 16.28
C ALA A 95 -6.44 -5.73 15.02
N TYR A 96 -7.52 -5.27 14.37
CA TYR A 96 -8.06 -5.84 13.14
C TYR A 96 -7.84 -4.96 11.91
N GLY A 97 -6.85 -4.06 11.94
CA GLY A 97 -6.49 -3.26 10.78
C GLY A 97 -6.23 -4.12 9.55
N MET A 98 -6.78 -3.73 8.39
CA MET A 98 -6.70 -4.50 7.14
C MET A 98 -5.25 -4.85 6.77
N LYS A 99 -4.30 -3.93 6.97
CA LYS A 99 -2.87 -4.15 6.71
C LYS A 99 -2.32 -5.36 7.46
N TYR A 100 -2.77 -5.62 8.69
CA TYR A 100 -2.31 -6.75 9.50
C TYR A 100 -2.89 -8.07 9.01
N LEU A 101 -4.19 -8.09 8.67
CA LEU A 101 -4.84 -9.24 8.04
C LEU A 101 -4.23 -9.55 6.65
N ALA A 102 -3.78 -8.52 5.94
CA ALA A 102 -3.12 -8.64 4.65
C ALA A 102 -1.64 -9.06 4.74
N GLY A 103 -1.12 -9.27 5.96
CA GLY A 103 0.21 -9.84 6.19
C GLY A 103 1.30 -8.82 6.54
N THR A 104 0.96 -7.66 7.09
CA THR A 104 1.93 -6.74 7.72
C THR A 104 2.25 -7.21 9.14
N LYS A 105 3.51 -7.10 9.57
CA LYS A 105 3.87 -7.36 10.97
C LYS A 105 3.36 -6.25 11.87
N GLU A 106 2.90 -6.62 13.04
CA GLU A 106 2.56 -5.68 14.09
C GLU A 106 3.86 -5.04 14.64
N ILE A 107 3.78 -3.77 15.01
CA ILE A 107 4.95 -2.93 15.28
C ILE A 107 5.58 -3.27 16.63
N ALA A 108 4.77 -3.42 17.69
CA ALA A 108 5.26 -3.63 19.04
C ALA A 108 5.93 -5.02 19.19
N SER A 109 5.28 -6.06 18.68
CA SER A 109 5.72 -7.44 18.75
C SER A 109 6.71 -7.83 17.64
N GLY A 110 6.67 -7.14 16.48
CA GLY A 110 7.46 -7.51 15.30
C GLY A 110 7.04 -8.84 14.65
N ALA A 111 5.87 -9.36 15.00
CA ALA A 111 5.33 -10.63 14.53
C ALA A 111 4.12 -10.43 13.61
N TYR A 112 3.86 -11.42 12.74
CA TYR A 112 2.62 -11.44 11.96
C TYR A 112 1.44 -11.83 12.86
N PHE A 113 0.28 -11.20 12.64
CA PHE A 113 -1.01 -11.54 13.26
C PHE A 113 -1.10 -11.48 14.78
N SER A 114 -0.08 -10.98 15.50
CA SER A 114 -0.07 -10.98 16.97
C SER A 114 -1.28 -10.25 17.59
N SER A 115 -1.64 -9.06 17.10
CA SER A 115 -2.85 -8.36 17.53
C SER A 115 -4.14 -9.08 17.12
N VAL A 116 -4.16 -9.70 15.95
CA VAL A 116 -5.33 -10.45 15.45
C VAL A 116 -5.59 -11.68 16.34
N GLU A 117 -4.53 -12.31 16.83
CA GLU A 117 -4.56 -13.46 17.74
C GLU A 117 -4.71 -13.06 19.22
N GLY A 118 -4.61 -11.76 19.56
CA GLY A 118 -4.68 -11.27 20.93
C GLY A 118 -3.49 -11.67 21.79
N LEU A 119 -2.28 -11.72 21.22
CA LEU A 119 -1.05 -12.02 21.97
C LEU A 119 -0.71 -10.87 22.94
N LYS A 120 -0.08 -11.20 24.07
CA LYS A 120 0.19 -10.23 25.15
C LYS A 120 1.18 -9.14 24.75
N GLU A 121 2.10 -9.47 23.86
CA GLU A 121 3.13 -8.57 23.31
C GLU A 121 2.61 -7.66 22.19
N ALA A 122 1.34 -7.82 21.78
CA ALA A 122 0.76 -7.04 20.70
C ALA A 122 0.29 -5.65 21.18
N GLY A 123 0.52 -4.61 20.37
CA GLY A 123 0.19 -3.22 20.71
C GLY A 123 -1.11 -2.68 20.11
N GLY A 124 -1.82 -3.46 19.30
CA GLY A 124 -3.08 -3.06 18.67
C GLY A 124 -4.29 -3.29 19.57
N TYR A 125 -5.28 -2.40 19.48
CA TYR A 125 -6.53 -2.45 20.25
C TYR A 125 -7.76 -2.43 19.35
N THR A 126 -8.87 -2.98 19.83
CA THR A 126 -10.21 -2.80 19.25
C THR A 126 -10.85 -1.48 19.72
N LYS A 127 -11.88 -1.02 18.99
CA LYS A 127 -12.64 0.20 19.36
C LYS A 127 -13.25 0.05 20.76
N GLU A 128 -13.73 -1.15 21.08
CA GLU A 128 -14.34 -1.51 22.36
C GLU A 128 -13.33 -1.47 23.52
N GLU A 129 -12.14 -2.02 23.33
CA GLU A 129 -11.06 -1.99 24.34
C GLU A 129 -10.62 -0.56 24.63
N ILE A 130 -10.39 0.25 23.59
CA ILE A 130 -10.02 1.66 23.74
C ILE A 130 -11.11 2.41 24.53
N CYS A 131 -12.38 2.21 24.17
CA CYS A 131 -13.49 2.84 24.88
C CYS A 131 -13.56 2.41 26.35
N ALA A 132 -13.34 1.13 26.64
CA ALA A 132 -13.36 0.60 27.99
C ALA A 132 -12.25 1.24 28.85
N LEU A 133 -11.01 1.27 28.35
CA LEU A 133 -9.85 1.87 29.02
C LEU A 133 -10.07 3.37 29.27
N LEU A 134 -10.49 4.12 28.24
CA LEU A 134 -10.78 5.56 28.37
C LEU A 134 -11.86 5.85 29.42
N ARG A 135 -12.95 5.07 29.42
CA ARG A 135 -14.04 5.27 30.39
C ARG A 135 -13.62 4.94 31.83
N GLN A 136 -12.75 3.94 32.02
CA GLN A 136 -12.22 3.61 33.35
C GLN A 136 -11.45 4.80 33.96
N GLU A 137 -10.75 5.59 33.14
CA GLU A 137 -10.02 6.79 33.57
C GLU A 137 -10.87 8.08 33.53
N GLY A 138 -12.19 7.95 33.38
CA GLY A 138 -13.15 9.06 33.49
C GLY A 138 -13.30 9.91 32.23
N PHE A 139 -12.82 9.45 31.07
CA PHE A 139 -13.12 10.07 29.79
C PHE A 139 -14.53 9.65 29.32
N SER A 140 -15.41 10.62 29.14
CA SER A 140 -16.80 10.41 28.73
C SER A 140 -17.06 10.80 27.28
N GLU A 141 -16.33 11.80 26.79
CA GLU A 141 -16.45 12.34 25.43
C GLU A 141 -15.39 11.70 24.53
N ILE A 142 -15.73 10.66 23.78
CA ILE A 142 -14.78 9.90 22.94
C ILE A 142 -15.21 9.98 21.48
N ARG A 143 -14.33 10.50 20.62
CA ARG A 143 -14.54 10.56 19.17
C ARG A 143 -13.45 9.79 18.43
N PHE A 144 -13.87 9.01 17.42
CA PHE A 144 -12.97 8.24 16.58
C PHE A 144 -12.81 8.89 15.22
N TYR A 145 -11.56 8.88 14.76
CA TYR A 145 -11.13 9.26 13.44
C TYR A 145 -10.32 8.13 12.84
N TYR A 146 -10.40 7.99 11.52
CA TYR A 146 -9.88 6.85 10.76
C TYR A 146 -8.85 7.37 9.75
N PRO A 147 -7.57 7.51 10.14
CA PRO A 147 -6.52 7.93 9.23
C PRO A 147 -6.22 6.86 8.18
N PHE A 148 -5.93 7.29 6.96
CA PHE A 148 -5.58 6.45 5.83
C PHE A 148 -4.29 6.94 5.15
N PRO A 149 -3.32 6.07 4.83
CA PRO A 149 -3.33 4.62 5.06
C PRO A 149 -3.23 4.22 6.54
N ASP A 150 -2.63 5.05 7.39
CA ASP A 150 -2.63 4.91 8.86
C ASP A 150 -2.26 6.25 9.54
N TYR A 151 -2.22 6.29 10.88
CA TYR A 151 -1.91 7.51 11.62
C TYR A 151 -0.46 8.01 11.42
N ARG A 152 0.47 7.18 10.96
CA ARG A 152 1.88 7.58 10.80
C ARG A 152 2.10 8.37 9.52
N PHE A 153 1.38 8.03 8.46
CA PHE A 153 1.51 8.69 7.16
C PHE A 153 0.15 9.09 6.58
N ALA A 154 -0.74 9.60 7.44
CA ALA A 154 -2.11 9.94 7.07
C ALA A 154 -2.16 10.92 5.89
N MET A 155 -2.75 10.49 4.78
CA MET A 155 -3.07 11.31 3.60
C MET A 155 -4.55 11.70 3.57
N SER A 156 -5.38 11.00 4.32
CA SER A 156 -6.77 11.38 4.60
C SER A 156 -7.16 10.93 5.99
N ILE A 157 -8.10 11.62 6.62
CA ILE A 157 -8.63 11.26 7.93
C ILE A 157 -10.15 11.38 7.86
N TYR A 158 -10.81 10.25 8.04
CA TYR A 158 -12.27 10.12 8.06
C TYR A 158 -12.79 10.18 9.50
N SER A 159 -14.10 10.36 9.69
CA SER A 159 -14.75 10.24 10.99
C SER A 159 -16.08 9.49 10.84
N ASP A 160 -16.74 9.18 11.96
CA ASP A 160 -18.10 8.62 11.95
C ASP A 160 -19.11 9.49 11.15
N ASP A 161 -18.83 10.79 10.95
CA ASP A 161 -19.69 11.72 10.21
C ASP A 161 -19.43 11.75 8.68
N TYR A 162 -18.29 11.21 8.24
CA TYR A 162 -17.89 11.12 6.84
C TYR A 162 -16.94 9.94 6.62
N LEU A 163 -17.51 8.83 6.15
CA LEU A 163 -16.80 7.60 5.81
C LEU A 163 -16.41 7.56 4.33
N PRO A 164 -15.37 6.79 3.95
CA PRO A 164 -14.97 6.63 2.56
C PRO A 164 -16.03 5.89 1.74
N LYS A 165 -15.98 6.09 0.43
CA LYS A 165 -16.73 5.34 -0.57
C LYS A 165 -15.85 4.28 -1.24
N GLN A 166 -16.51 3.32 -1.91
CA GLN A 166 -15.79 2.33 -2.72
C GLN A 166 -14.95 3.02 -3.79
N GLY A 167 -13.75 2.50 -4.06
CA GLY A 167 -12.80 3.07 -5.01
C GLY A 167 -11.96 4.24 -4.47
N GLU A 168 -12.26 4.77 -3.27
CA GLU A 168 -11.47 5.89 -2.70
C GLU A 168 -10.16 5.42 -2.03
N LEU A 169 -10.10 4.17 -1.56
CA LEU A 169 -8.98 3.64 -0.76
C LEU A 169 -8.05 2.76 -1.59
N ILE A 170 -7.32 3.39 -2.51
CA ILE A 170 -6.39 2.72 -3.43
C ILE A 170 -4.94 2.71 -2.90
N ASP A 171 -4.17 1.70 -3.32
CA ASP A 171 -2.69 1.63 -3.27
C ASP A 171 -2.05 1.49 -1.86
N GLN A 172 -1.86 0.25 -1.37
CA GLN A 172 -1.40 -0.04 0.00
C GLN A 172 -0.24 -1.06 0.11
N ILE A 173 0.49 -1.35 -0.97
CA ILE A 173 1.52 -2.41 -0.90
C ILE A 173 2.78 -1.95 -0.15
N GLY A 174 3.10 -0.65 -0.17
CA GLY A 174 4.31 -0.11 0.43
C GLY A 174 4.36 -0.24 1.96
N ASN A 175 5.46 -0.78 2.49
CA ASN A 175 5.74 -0.78 3.94
C ASN A 175 7.17 -0.26 4.22
N PHE A 176 7.35 0.59 5.22
CA PHE A 176 8.67 1.07 5.66
C PHE A 176 9.21 0.31 6.87
N ASP A 177 8.33 -0.27 7.69
CA ASP A 177 8.70 -0.86 8.96
C ASP A 177 9.48 -2.18 8.77
N SER A 178 8.84 -3.17 8.15
CA SER A 178 9.37 -4.53 8.02
C SER A 178 8.90 -5.20 6.73
N GLU A 179 9.51 -6.33 6.38
CA GLU A 179 9.00 -7.14 5.29
C GLU A 179 7.56 -7.60 5.59
N ARG A 180 6.76 -7.73 4.53
CA ARG A 180 5.37 -8.12 4.65
C ARG A 180 5.01 -9.23 3.67
N MET A 181 3.93 -9.93 3.98
CA MET A 181 3.23 -10.77 3.01
C MET A 181 2.20 -9.93 2.26
N VAL A 182 1.81 -10.42 1.09
CA VAL A 182 0.60 -9.99 0.37
C VAL A 182 -0.31 -11.21 0.22
N LEU A 183 -1.31 -11.27 1.10
CA LEU A 183 -2.23 -12.41 1.20
C LEU A 183 -3.45 -12.27 0.27
N PHE A 184 -3.88 -11.04 0.03
CA PHE A 184 -4.99 -10.68 -0.86
C PHE A 184 -4.83 -9.23 -1.32
N ASP A 185 -5.70 -8.80 -2.23
CA ASP A 185 -5.77 -7.41 -2.69
C ASP A 185 -6.48 -6.54 -1.65
N GLU A 186 -5.72 -5.65 -1.00
CA GLU A 186 -6.22 -4.78 0.07
C GLU A 186 -7.25 -3.76 -0.40
N ALA A 187 -7.13 -3.23 -1.62
CA ALA A 187 -8.08 -2.25 -2.14
C ALA A 187 -9.45 -2.92 -2.34
N ASN A 188 -9.45 -4.09 -2.98
CA ASN A 188 -10.67 -4.90 -3.17
C ASN A 188 -11.28 -5.34 -1.82
N ALA A 189 -10.45 -5.75 -0.85
CA ALA A 189 -10.92 -6.14 0.47
C ALA A 189 -11.50 -4.94 1.24
N MET A 190 -10.94 -3.75 1.06
CA MET A 190 -11.42 -2.54 1.70
C MET A 190 -12.72 -2.01 1.08
N ASP A 191 -12.85 -2.05 -0.25
CA ASP A 191 -14.12 -1.77 -0.93
C ASP A 191 -15.22 -2.75 -0.50
N ALA A 192 -14.87 -4.03 -0.33
CA ALA A 192 -15.77 -5.03 0.21
C ALA A 192 -16.19 -4.74 1.67
N ALA A 193 -15.29 -4.22 2.51
CA ALA A 193 -15.60 -3.82 3.88
C ALA A 193 -16.50 -2.57 3.91
N ILE A 194 -16.21 -1.56 3.08
CA ILE A 194 -17.01 -0.34 2.93
C ILE A 194 -18.45 -0.69 2.52
N ALA A 195 -18.62 -1.51 1.48
CA ALA A 195 -19.96 -1.93 1.02
C ALA A 195 -20.79 -2.68 2.08
N ARG A 196 -20.11 -3.31 3.05
CA ARG A 196 -20.75 -4.06 4.15
C ARG A 196 -20.87 -3.23 5.43
N GLY A 197 -20.53 -1.94 5.40
CA GLY A 197 -20.57 -1.05 6.56
C GLY A 197 -19.56 -1.44 7.65
N LYS A 198 -18.42 -2.03 7.25
CA LYS A 198 -17.36 -2.55 8.13
C LYS A 198 -16.04 -1.78 8.09
N PHE A 199 -16.02 -0.63 7.42
CA PHE A 199 -14.81 0.16 7.28
C PHE A 199 -14.17 0.50 8.63
N THR A 200 -14.97 0.88 9.63
CA THR A 200 -14.45 1.34 10.91
C THR A 200 -13.69 0.25 11.65
N GLU A 201 -14.15 -1.00 11.54
CA GLU A 201 -13.56 -2.17 12.19
C GLU A 201 -12.25 -2.61 11.52
N PHE A 202 -12.08 -2.30 10.22
CA PHE A 202 -10.91 -2.70 9.44
C PHE A 202 -9.97 -1.53 9.06
N SER A 203 -10.25 -0.31 9.54
CA SER A 203 -9.31 0.81 9.41
C SER A 203 -7.98 0.44 10.05
N ASN A 204 -6.84 0.75 9.42
CA ASN A 204 -5.54 0.27 9.88
C ASN A 204 -5.15 0.77 11.28
N SER A 205 -5.70 1.92 11.68
CA SER A 205 -5.43 2.55 12.97
C SER A 205 -6.51 3.57 13.31
N TYR A 206 -6.50 4.07 14.54
CA TYR A 206 -7.41 5.10 15.02
C TYR A 206 -6.65 6.34 15.46
N LEU A 207 -7.26 7.50 15.20
CA LEU A 207 -7.01 8.73 15.94
C LEU A 207 -8.18 8.94 16.89
N VAL A 208 -7.92 8.91 18.19
CA VAL A 208 -8.97 9.02 19.21
C VAL A 208 -8.84 10.35 19.92
N VAL A 209 -9.89 11.16 19.89
CA VAL A 209 -9.96 12.42 20.63
C VAL A 209 -10.91 12.25 21.80
N ALA A 210 -10.36 12.22 23.01
CA ALA A 210 -11.06 11.97 24.25
C ALA A 210 -11.10 13.21 25.15
N GLY A 211 -12.17 13.37 25.93
CA GLY A 211 -12.32 14.43 26.92
C GLY A 211 -13.15 13.96 28.11
N LYS A 212 -13.00 14.65 29.24
CA LYS A 212 -13.86 14.45 30.42
C LYS A 212 -15.19 15.18 30.24
N GLU A 213 -16.08 15.07 31.22
CA GLU A 213 -17.44 15.66 31.19
C GLU A 213 -17.47 17.16 30.83
N LYS A 214 -16.46 17.93 31.25
CA LYS A 214 -16.37 19.37 31.00
C LYS A 214 -15.58 19.73 29.73
N ALA A 215 -15.19 18.74 28.92
CA ALA A 215 -14.38 18.95 27.73
C ALA A 215 -15.06 19.91 26.75
N ARG A 216 -14.34 20.95 26.33
CA ARG A 216 -14.85 21.91 25.34
C ARG A 216 -15.12 21.22 24.00
N PRO A 217 -16.11 21.64 23.20
CA PRO A 217 -16.40 21.01 21.91
C PRO A 217 -15.17 20.92 20.99
N LEU A 218 -15.04 19.80 20.27
CA LEU A 218 -14.00 19.61 19.25
C LEU A 218 -14.46 20.29 17.96
N THR A 219 -14.43 21.61 17.96
CA THR A 219 -14.85 22.46 16.85
C THR A 219 -13.79 23.49 16.53
N ASP A 220 -13.71 23.89 15.27
CA ASP A 220 -12.84 24.98 14.82
C ASP A 220 -13.34 26.36 15.27
N GLU A 221 -12.67 27.40 14.78
CA GLU A 221 -12.99 28.82 15.04
C GLU A 221 -14.40 29.25 14.60
N ARG A 222 -15.03 28.48 13.69
CA ARG A 222 -16.41 28.70 13.24
C ARG A 222 -17.44 27.89 14.04
N GLY A 223 -16.99 27.10 15.02
CA GLY A 223 -17.87 26.21 15.76
C GLY A 223 -18.27 24.97 14.96
N GLU A 224 -17.50 24.59 13.94
CA GLU A 224 -17.78 23.42 13.10
C GLU A 224 -16.88 22.24 13.48
N THR A 225 -17.43 21.03 13.46
CA THR A 225 -16.66 19.80 13.64
C THR A 225 -16.00 19.39 12.34
N VAL A 226 -14.72 19.02 12.38
CA VAL A 226 -14.04 18.41 11.24
C VAL A 226 -14.52 16.98 11.10
N SER A 227 -15.22 16.69 10.00
CA SER A 227 -15.74 15.36 9.67
C SER A 227 -14.79 14.58 8.74
N PHE A 228 -14.05 15.29 7.89
CA PHE A 228 -13.04 14.70 7.02
C PHE A 228 -11.97 15.73 6.66
N VAL A 229 -10.75 15.24 6.46
CA VAL A 229 -9.66 16.02 5.85
C VAL A 229 -8.88 15.16 4.87
N LYS A 230 -8.55 15.72 3.69
CA LYS A 230 -7.59 15.20 2.73
C LYS A 230 -6.37 16.10 2.65
N PHE A 231 -5.19 15.50 2.70
CA PHE A 231 -3.91 16.19 2.57
C PHE A 231 -3.39 15.99 1.16
N SER A 232 -3.23 17.10 0.43
CA SER A 232 -2.55 17.12 -0.87
C SER A 232 -1.19 17.78 -0.69
N ASN A 233 -0.34 17.14 0.12
CA ASN A 233 0.98 17.66 0.51
C ASN A 233 2.14 16.67 0.31
N ASP A 234 1.89 15.56 -0.40
CA ASP A 234 2.94 14.73 -1.02
C ASP A 234 3.38 15.32 -2.38
N ARG A 235 3.59 16.64 -2.41
CA ARG A 235 3.96 17.45 -3.57
C ARG A 235 4.76 18.69 -3.13
N GLY A 236 5.14 19.54 -4.09
CA GLY A 236 5.95 20.73 -3.81
C GLY A 236 5.26 21.70 -2.86
N ALA A 237 6.02 22.32 -1.95
CA ALA A 237 5.47 23.16 -0.87
C ALA A 237 4.53 24.28 -1.34
N ALA A 238 4.74 24.85 -2.53
CA ALA A 238 3.89 25.87 -3.15
C ALA A 238 2.48 25.37 -3.53
N HIS A 239 2.29 24.06 -3.52
CA HIS A 239 1.05 23.39 -3.89
C HIS A 239 0.44 22.63 -2.71
N ASN A 240 1.00 22.68 -1.50
CA ASN A 240 0.48 21.91 -0.38
C ASN A 240 -0.84 22.50 0.15
N ILE A 241 -1.92 21.71 0.07
CA ILE A 241 -3.25 22.13 0.55
C ILE A 241 -3.89 21.05 1.42
N ARG A 242 -4.91 21.47 2.17
CA ARG A 242 -5.82 20.60 2.91
C ARG A 242 -7.24 20.85 2.45
N THR A 243 -7.98 19.79 2.18
CA THR A 243 -9.41 19.85 1.85
C THR A 243 -10.19 19.29 3.02
N TYR A 244 -11.07 20.09 3.60
CA TYR A 244 -11.90 19.72 4.75
C TYR A 244 -13.34 19.56 4.33
N ILE A 245 -14.00 18.58 4.95
CA ILE A 245 -15.46 18.60 5.11
C ILE A 245 -15.74 18.83 6.58
N THR A 246 -16.46 19.91 6.87
CA THR A 246 -16.86 20.28 8.22
C THR A 246 -18.36 20.29 8.36
N THR A 247 -18.83 20.00 9.58
CA THR A 247 -20.26 19.93 9.90
C THR A 247 -20.55 20.96 10.98
N SER A 248 -21.45 21.89 10.69
CA SER A 248 -21.89 22.90 11.66
C SER A 248 -22.95 22.34 12.62
N ALA A 249 -23.27 23.09 13.68
CA ALA A 249 -24.22 22.65 14.70
C ALA A 249 -25.61 22.29 14.15
N ASN A 250 -26.02 22.88 13.03
CA ASN A 250 -27.30 22.60 12.36
C ASN A 250 -27.23 21.43 11.35
N GLN A 251 -26.14 20.65 11.36
CA GLN A 251 -25.87 19.51 10.45
C GLN A 251 -25.62 19.88 8.98
N THR A 252 -25.35 21.16 8.68
CA THR A 252 -24.92 21.56 7.33
C THR A 252 -23.45 21.22 7.12
N LYS A 253 -23.14 20.59 5.98
CA LYS A 253 -21.77 20.27 5.56
C LYS A 253 -21.18 21.39 4.71
N HIS A 254 -19.91 21.71 4.96
CA HIS A 254 -19.14 22.73 4.24
C HIS A 254 -17.87 22.09 3.65
N LEU A 255 -17.55 22.41 2.39
CA LEU A 255 -16.33 21.96 1.73
C LEU A 255 -15.33 23.12 1.70
N ARG A 256 -14.16 22.95 2.32
CA ARG A 256 -13.17 24.04 2.46
C ARG A 256 -11.80 23.59 1.99
N LYS A 257 -11.13 24.42 1.18
CA LYS A 257 -9.74 24.22 0.79
C LYS A 257 -8.86 25.29 1.46
N THR A 258 -7.84 24.86 2.20
CA THR A 258 -6.88 25.76 2.86
C THR A 258 -5.46 25.45 2.43
N ALA A 259 -4.60 26.47 2.49
CA ALA A 259 -3.17 26.26 2.29
C ALA A 259 -2.59 25.50 3.51
N ASP A 260 -1.76 24.50 3.25
CA ASP A 260 -1.02 23.79 4.31
C ASP A 260 0.28 24.50 4.66
N THR A 261 0.85 25.24 3.70
CA THR A 261 2.07 26.04 3.86
C THR A 261 1.81 27.51 3.53
N GLN A 262 2.70 28.39 3.97
CA GLN A 262 2.68 29.79 3.57
C GLN A 262 2.84 29.97 2.05
N ALA A 263 3.66 29.13 1.41
CA ALA A 263 3.93 29.19 -0.03
C ALA A 263 2.69 28.85 -0.89
N ALA A 264 1.75 28.06 -0.37
CA ALA A 264 0.53 27.66 -1.07
C ALA A 264 -0.65 28.65 -0.93
N LYS A 265 -0.50 29.76 -0.18
CA LYS A 265 -1.60 30.72 0.02
C LYS A 265 -2.08 31.35 -1.29
N SER A 266 -1.17 31.78 -2.16
CA SER A 266 -1.51 32.34 -3.46
C SER A 266 -2.20 31.33 -4.36
N HIS A 267 -1.79 30.05 -4.27
CA HIS A 267 -2.41 28.95 -5.02
C HIS A 267 -3.90 28.81 -4.68
N ILE A 268 -4.25 28.77 -3.40
CA ILE A 268 -5.65 28.68 -2.94
C ILE A 268 -6.44 29.95 -3.25
N GLN A 269 -5.88 31.14 -3.03
CA GLN A 269 -6.59 32.40 -3.26
C GLN A 269 -7.01 32.60 -4.73
N ARG A 270 -6.24 32.04 -5.68
CA ARG A 270 -6.58 32.09 -7.11
C ARG A 270 -7.86 31.33 -7.47
N LEU A 271 -8.29 30.36 -6.66
CA LEU A 271 -9.48 29.53 -6.95
C LEU A 271 -10.76 30.36 -7.11
N VAL A 272 -10.89 31.49 -6.41
CA VAL A 272 -12.06 32.37 -6.57
C VAL A 272 -12.08 33.03 -7.95
N GLN A 273 -10.94 33.54 -8.40
CA GLN A 273 -10.81 34.11 -9.75
C GLN A 273 -10.97 33.03 -10.83
N THR A 274 -10.43 31.83 -10.59
CA THR A 274 -10.58 30.68 -11.48
C THR A 274 -12.05 30.31 -11.67
N ALA A 275 -12.81 30.17 -10.59
CA ALA A 275 -14.24 29.85 -10.66
C ALA A 275 -14.98 30.86 -11.54
N GLN A 276 -14.79 32.17 -11.32
CA GLN A 276 -15.42 33.22 -12.12
C GLN A 276 -15.07 33.14 -13.62
N LYS A 277 -13.79 32.91 -13.93
CA LYS A 277 -13.33 32.80 -15.33
C LYS A 277 -13.89 31.57 -16.02
N LEU A 278 -13.91 30.42 -15.33
CA LEU A 278 -14.46 29.18 -15.87
C LEU A 278 -15.99 29.26 -16.02
N THR A 279 -16.71 29.86 -15.07
CA THR A 279 -18.17 30.08 -15.20
C THR A 279 -18.49 30.86 -16.47
N LYS A 280 -17.72 31.90 -16.78
CA LYS A 280 -17.88 32.67 -18.02
C LYS A 280 -17.48 31.86 -19.26
N LEU A 281 -16.41 31.08 -19.17
CA LEU A 281 -15.90 30.28 -20.29
C LEU A 281 -16.91 29.20 -20.73
N TYR A 282 -17.58 28.59 -19.76
CA TYR A 282 -18.57 27.52 -19.95
C TYR A 282 -20.02 28.04 -19.98
N GLU A 283 -20.22 29.36 -20.06
CA GLU A 283 -21.56 29.95 -20.18
C GLU A 283 -22.27 29.43 -21.44
N GLY A 284 -23.48 28.90 -21.28
CA GLY A 284 -24.25 28.29 -22.37
C GLY A 284 -23.83 26.87 -22.76
N SER A 285 -22.81 26.29 -22.10
CA SER A 285 -22.53 24.86 -22.17
C SER A 285 -23.42 24.07 -21.17
N GLY A 286 -23.36 22.75 -21.18
CA GLY A 286 -24.00 21.92 -20.15
C GLY A 286 -23.14 21.70 -18.91
N PHE A 287 -22.03 22.43 -18.75
CA PHE A 287 -21.23 22.46 -17.53
C PHE A 287 -21.55 23.70 -16.68
N LEU A 288 -21.78 23.48 -15.39
CA LEU A 288 -21.65 24.49 -14.35
C LEU A 288 -20.29 24.38 -13.67
N VAL A 289 -19.89 25.44 -12.99
CA VAL A 289 -18.67 25.47 -12.17
C VAL A 289 -19.11 25.67 -10.74
N ASN A 290 -18.64 24.81 -9.83
CA ASN A 290 -18.96 24.88 -8.41
C ASN A 290 -18.59 26.27 -7.86
N ALA A 291 -19.49 26.91 -7.12
CA ALA A 291 -19.24 28.26 -6.62
C ALA A 291 -18.16 28.25 -5.52
N CYS A 292 -17.36 29.31 -5.50
CA CYS A 292 -16.21 29.46 -4.62
C CYS A 292 -16.25 30.81 -3.90
N LYS A 293 -16.09 30.80 -2.57
CA LYS A 293 -16.02 32.01 -1.75
C LYS A 293 -14.73 32.04 -0.94
N ALA A 294 -14.03 33.17 -0.95
CA ALA A 294 -12.86 33.36 -0.08
C ALA A 294 -13.27 33.54 1.38
N TYR A 295 -12.41 33.10 2.29
CA TYR A 295 -12.47 33.42 3.71
C TYR A 295 -11.08 33.54 4.31
N GLU A 296 -11.00 33.90 5.60
CA GLU A 296 -9.73 33.95 6.33
C GLU A 296 -9.07 32.56 6.41
N GLY A 297 -8.01 32.34 5.63
CA GLY A 297 -7.26 31.08 5.63
C GLY A 297 -7.54 30.13 4.46
N GLY A 298 -8.55 30.40 3.61
CA GLY A 298 -8.83 29.52 2.47
C GLY A 298 -10.00 29.95 1.58
N VAL A 299 -10.57 28.96 0.90
CA VAL A 299 -11.79 29.09 0.11
C VAL A 299 -12.81 28.03 0.49
N GLU A 300 -14.09 28.38 0.41
CA GLU A 300 -15.22 27.49 0.65
C GLU A 300 -15.94 27.25 -0.68
N LEU A 301 -16.16 25.97 -0.99
CA LEU A 301 -16.93 25.50 -2.13
C LEU A 301 -18.28 24.95 -1.67
N GLU A 302 -19.25 24.87 -2.57
CA GLU A 302 -20.53 24.25 -2.25
C GLU A 302 -20.35 22.75 -2.01
N PHE A 303 -20.99 22.24 -0.96
CA PHE A 303 -21.06 20.81 -0.69
C PHE A 303 -22.20 20.21 -1.52
N LEU A 304 -21.86 19.77 -2.73
CA LEU A 304 -22.83 19.25 -3.70
C LEU A 304 -23.08 17.74 -3.50
N HIS A 305 -24.31 17.32 -3.74
CA HIS A 305 -24.72 15.91 -3.68
C HIS A 305 -24.99 15.37 -5.08
N GLY A 306 -24.21 14.38 -5.48
CA GLY A 306 -24.31 13.70 -6.77
C GLY A 306 -23.41 12.49 -6.83
N HIS A 307 -23.17 12.02 -8.05
CA HIS A 307 -22.17 11.01 -8.37
C HIS A 307 -21.24 11.57 -9.46
N THR A 308 -20.01 11.08 -9.53
CA THR A 308 -19.05 11.56 -10.54
C THR A 308 -19.40 11.00 -11.91
N MET A 309 -18.96 11.67 -12.97
CA MET A 309 -19.06 11.14 -14.34
C MET A 309 -18.28 9.84 -14.48
N GLU A 310 -17.19 9.67 -13.71
CA GLU A 310 -16.48 8.39 -13.60
C GLU A 310 -17.39 7.27 -13.06
N GLU A 311 -18.09 7.49 -11.94
CA GLU A 311 -19.05 6.53 -11.38
C GLU A 311 -20.23 6.26 -12.33
N GLU A 312 -20.63 7.24 -13.15
CA GLU A 312 -21.64 7.03 -14.19
C GLU A 312 -21.15 6.14 -15.32
N LEU A 313 -19.95 6.38 -15.84
CA LEU A 313 -19.35 5.60 -16.91
C LEU A 313 -19.04 4.16 -16.47
N ASP A 314 -18.52 3.98 -15.25
CA ASP A 314 -18.22 2.66 -14.70
C ASP A 314 -19.48 1.78 -14.57
N ARG A 315 -20.62 2.36 -14.19
CA ARG A 315 -21.90 1.63 -14.12
C ARG A 315 -22.34 1.04 -15.46
N TRP A 316 -22.04 1.68 -16.58
CA TRP A 316 -22.31 1.10 -17.91
C TRP A 316 -21.33 -0.03 -18.24
N ILE A 317 -20.04 0.14 -17.91
CA ILE A 317 -19.01 -0.90 -18.10
C ILE A 317 -19.35 -2.16 -17.28
N GLU A 318 -19.74 -2.00 -16.02
CA GLU A 318 -20.13 -3.12 -15.13
C GLU A 318 -21.34 -3.90 -15.67
N ARG A 319 -22.22 -3.25 -16.42
CA ARG A 319 -23.38 -3.88 -17.08
C ARG A 319 -23.06 -4.51 -18.44
N GLY A 320 -21.81 -4.36 -18.92
CA GLY A 320 -21.41 -4.80 -20.26
C GLY A 320 -21.86 -3.87 -21.39
N GLU A 321 -22.35 -2.66 -21.07
CA GLU A 321 -22.85 -1.67 -22.04
C GLU A 321 -21.71 -0.79 -22.57
N TYR A 322 -20.66 -1.41 -23.13
CA TYR A 322 -19.41 -0.73 -23.49
C TYR A 322 -19.58 0.35 -24.58
N ASP A 323 -20.38 0.06 -25.61
CA ASP A 323 -20.65 1.02 -26.70
C ASP A 323 -21.35 2.28 -26.18
N LEU A 324 -22.30 2.11 -25.26
CA LEU A 324 -23.01 3.22 -24.64
C LEU A 324 -22.06 4.04 -23.76
N ALA A 325 -21.22 3.38 -22.95
CA ALA A 325 -20.21 4.05 -22.15
C ALA A 325 -19.26 4.89 -23.03
N ALA A 326 -18.79 4.33 -24.15
CA ALA A 326 -17.93 5.04 -25.11
C ALA A 326 -18.66 6.22 -25.79
N GLU A 327 -19.93 6.06 -26.16
CA GLU A 327 -20.76 7.14 -26.73
C GLU A 327 -20.91 8.30 -25.74
N LYS A 328 -21.26 7.99 -24.48
CA LYS A 328 -21.46 8.99 -23.43
C LYS A 328 -20.16 9.68 -23.07
N PHE A 329 -19.07 8.94 -22.97
CA PHE A 329 -17.76 9.52 -22.73
C PHE A 329 -17.36 10.49 -23.85
N LEU A 330 -17.48 10.08 -25.12
CA LEU A 330 -17.21 10.95 -26.27
C LEU A 330 -18.11 12.18 -26.31
N ALA A 331 -19.38 12.08 -25.88
CA ALA A 331 -20.27 13.23 -25.81
C ALA A 331 -19.75 14.29 -24.82
N VAL A 332 -19.29 13.87 -23.63
CA VAL A 332 -18.69 14.76 -22.65
C VAL A 332 -17.38 15.37 -23.16
N LEU A 333 -16.53 14.58 -23.83
CA LEU A 333 -15.29 15.09 -24.44
C LEU A 333 -15.56 16.13 -25.53
N LYS A 334 -16.56 15.91 -26.38
CA LYS A 334 -16.99 16.89 -27.40
C LYS A 334 -17.52 18.17 -26.76
N GLU A 335 -18.22 18.05 -25.63
CA GLU A 335 -18.72 19.20 -24.88
C GLU A 335 -17.57 20.03 -24.30
N ILE A 336 -16.56 19.40 -23.69
CA ILE A 336 -15.32 20.06 -23.26
C ILE A 336 -14.65 20.75 -24.45
N ALA A 337 -14.53 20.07 -25.59
CA ALA A 337 -13.92 20.61 -26.80
C ALA A 337 -14.69 21.79 -27.40
N SER A 338 -16.00 21.91 -27.10
CA SER A 338 -16.88 22.94 -27.65
C SER A 338 -16.72 24.32 -27.01
N VAL A 339 -15.84 24.44 -25.99
CA VAL A 339 -15.56 25.67 -25.26
C VAL A 339 -15.42 26.93 -26.13
N SER A 340 -16.01 28.04 -25.71
CA SER A 340 -16.01 29.29 -26.47
C SER A 340 -14.65 30.00 -26.44
N GLY A 341 -14.41 30.92 -27.38
CA GLY A 341 -13.21 31.78 -27.36
C GLY A 341 -11.89 31.07 -27.68
N LYS A 342 -11.93 29.90 -28.33
CA LYS A 342 -10.72 29.20 -28.79
C LYS A 342 -9.94 30.04 -29.80
N GLU A 343 -8.62 30.03 -29.67
CA GLU A 343 -7.68 30.63 -30.61
C GLU A 343 -6.59 29.63 -31.01
N THR A 344 -5.81 29.96 -32.03
CA THR A 344 -4.65 29.13 -32.39
C THR A 344 -3.64 29.17 -31.25
N PHE A 345 -3.22 28.00 -30.78
CA PHE A 345 -2.22 27.84 -29.74
C PHE A 345 -0.92 28.55 -30.14
N TYR A 346 -0.34 29.24 -29.17
CA TYR A 346 1.00 29.80 -29.25
C TYR A 346 1.76 29.51 -27.96
N MET A 347 3.05 29.22 -28.10
CA MET A 347 3.91 28.91 -26.96
C MET A 347 4.15 30.17 -26.12
N THR A 348 4.00 30.05 -24.80
CA THR A 348 4.30 31.10 -23.82
C THR A 348 5.38 30.63 -22.85
N GLU A 349 6.05 31.55 -22.15
CA GLU A 349 7.01 31.19 -21.11
C GLU A 349 6.31 30.46 -19.95
N GLU A 350 5.11 30.89 -19.59
CA GLU A 350 4.28 30.26 -18.58
C GLU A 350 3.93 28.82 -18.94
N PHE A 351 3.59 28.57 -20.22
CA PHE A 351 3.40 27.20 -20.71
C PHE A 351 4.68 26.38 -20.57
N ARG A 352 5.84 26.89 -21.02
CA ARG A 352 7.12 26.15 -20.93
C ARG A 352 7.49 25.80 -19.49
N ASN A 353 7.21 26.71 -18.55
CA ASN A 353 7.48 26.49 -17.13
C ASN A 353 6.65 25.34 -16.53
N VAL A 354 5.45 25.08 -17.05
CA VAL A 354 4.54 24.05 -16.54
C VAL A 354 4.64 22.74 -17.32
N PHE A 355 4.67 22.83 -18.65
CA PHE A 355 4.56 21.69 -19.56
C PHE A 355 5.86 21.38 -20.32
N GLY A 356 6.92 22.13 -20.08
CA GLY A 356 8.21 21.96 -20.74
C GLY A 356 8.25 22.57 -22.15
N ASP A 357 9.46 22.61 -22.73
CA ASP A 357 9.69 23.07 -24.09
C ASP A 357 9.45 21.94 -25.10
N VAL A 358 8.17 21.64 -25.33
CA VAL A 358 7.72 20.57 -26.23
C VAL A 358 7.48 21.08 -27.65
N THR A 359 7.73 20.22 -28.64
CA THR A 359 7.35 20.49 -30.04
C THR A 359 5.92 20.01 -30.28
N LEU A 360 5.02 20.95 -30.58
CA LEU A 360 3.60 20.67 -30.86
C LEU A 360 3.28 20.88 -32.35
N PRO A 361 2.33 20.10 -32.92
CA PRO A 361 1.81 20.35 -34.26
C PRO A 361 1.25 21.77 -34.44
N GLN A 362 1.32 22.27 -35.67
CA GLN A 362 0.77 23.60 -36.00
C GLN A 362 -0.77 23.57 -36.08
N GLY A 363 -1.40 24.70 -35.74
CA GLY A 363 -2.84 24.88 -35.92
C GLY A 363 -3.71 24.28 -34.79
N LEU A 364 -3.12 23.77 -33.71
CA LEU A 364 -3.87 23.36 -32.53
C LEU A 364 -4.68 24.53 -31.97
N LEU A 365 -5.89 24.26 -31.50
CA LEU A 365 -6.72 25.25 -30.82
C LEU A 365 -6.51 25.18 -29.31
N ALA A 366 -6.47 26.33 -28.66
CA ALA A 366 -6.33 26.49 -27.22
C ALA A 366 -7.42 27.41 -26.68
N ALA A 367 -7.83 27.18 -25.44
CA ALA A 367 -8.70 28.08 -24.70
C ALA A 367 -7.86 29.10 -23.91
N PRO A 368 -8.32 30.35 -23.73
CA PRO A 368 -7.59 31.39 -23.00
C PRO A 368 -7.49 31.10 -21.49
N VAL A 369 -8.35 30.23 -20.99
CA VAL A 369 -8.33 29.67 -19.64
C VAL A 369 -8.54 28.17 -19.79
N SER A 370 -7.64 27.36 -19.25
CA SER A 370 -7.65 25.91 -19.44
C SER A 370 -7.55 25.19 -18.11
N ASP A 371 -8.61 24.48 -17.75
CA ASP A 371 -8.66 23.62 -16.57
C ASP A 371 -8.26 22.20 -16.94
N ILE A 372 -7.01 21.83 -16.66
CA ILE A 372 -6.51 20.48 -16.97
C ILE A 372 -6.94 19.44 -15.92
N ASP A 373 -7.58 19.88 -14.84
CA ASP A 373 -8.25 19.03 -13.85
C ASP A 373 -9.69 18.70 -14.23
N LEU A 374 -10.20 19.20 -15.35
CA LEU A 374 -11.49 18.81 -15.89
C LEU A 374 -11.43 17.38 -16.44
N ILE A 375 -11.38 16.41 -15.52
CA ILE A 375 -11.39 14.96 -15.76
C ILE A 375 -12.66 14.34 -15.17
N MET A 376 -13.04 13.15 -15.64
CA MET A 376 -14.29 12.47 -15.24
C MET A 376 -14.55 12.39 -13.71
N PRO A 377 -13.55 12.15 -12.85
CA PRO A 377 -13.75 12.17 -11.39
C PRO A 377 -14.12 13.56 -10.83
N ASN A 378 -13.74 14.63 -11.52
CA ASN A 378 -13.95 16.03 -11.11
C ASN A 378 -15.20 16.67 -11.77
N VAL A 379 -16.01 15.86 -12.46
CA VAL A 379 -17.33 16.25 -12.99
C VAL A 379 -18.39 15.55 -12.16
N LEU A 380 -19.14 16.31 -11.37
CA LEU A 380 -20.26 15.78 -10.58
C LEU A 380 -21.57 15.92 -11.35
N VAL A 381 -22.33 14.83 -11.46
CA VAL A 381 -23.66 14.78 -12.05
C VAL A 381 -24.69 14.88 -10.93
N LEU A 382 -25.46 15.96 -10.94
CA LEU A 382 -26.51 16.24 -9.96
C LEU A 382 -27.83 15.54 -10.32
N LYS A 383 -28.82 15.60 -9.44
CA LYS A 383 -30.11 14.88 -9.59
C LYS A 383 -30.92 15.29 -10.83
N ASP A 384 -30.71 16.49 -11.34
CA ASP A 384 -31.32 17.04 -12.55
C ASP A 384 -30.51 16.75 -13.83
N ASN A 385 -29.50 15.88 -13.74
CA ASN A 385 -28.49 15.59 -14.77
C ASN A 385 -27.58 16.79 -15.11
N GLN A 386 -27.57 17.84 -14.29
CA GLN A 386 -26.62 18.94 -14.44
C GLN A 386 -25.21 18.44 -14.14
N LYS A 387 -24.28 18.68 -15.08
CA LYS A 387 -22.86 18.41 -14.89
C LYS A 387 -22.20 19.63 -14.25
N THR A 388 -21.47 19.43 -13.16
CA THR A 388 -20.80 20.51 -12.43
C THR A 388 -19.33 20.18 -12.21
N ILE A 389 -18.44 21.07 -12.62
CA ILE A 389 -17.01 20.99 -12.38
C ILE A 389 -16.76 21.30 -10.90
N ILE A 390 -16.27 20.31 -10.14
CA ILE A 390 -16.12 20.38 -8.69
C ILE A 390 -14.68 20.57 -8.22
N ASP A 391 -13.70 20.30 -9.09
CA ASP A 391 -12.31 20.65 -8.86
C ASP A 391 -11.72 21.32 -10.10
N TYR A 392 -11.07 22.45 -9.87
CA TYR A 392 -10.46 23.31 -10.89
C TYR A 392 -9.15 23.90 -10.34
N GLU A 393 -8.43 23.10 -9.53
CA GLU A 393 -7.19 23.51 -8.90
C GLU A 393 -6.10 23.79 -9.93
N TRP A 394 -5.96 22.91 -10.92
CA TRP A 394 -5.01 23.05 -12.02
C TRP A 394 -5.64 23.74 -13.24
N THR A 395 -6.03 25.00 -13.03
CA THR A 395 -6.43 25.90 -14.11
C THR A 395 -5.35 26.94 -14.43
N PHE A 396 -5.04 27.07 -15.72
CA PHE A 396 -4.03 27.98 -16.23
C PHE A 396 -4.64 29.13 -17.04
N TYR A 397 -4.03 30.31 -16.95
CA TYR A 397 -4.47 31.55 -17.64
C TYR A 397 -3.57 31.88 -18.84
N PHE A 398 -3.06 30.83 -19.49
CA PHE A 398 -2.29 30.88 -20.72
C PHE A 398 -2.85 29.79 -21.65
N PRO A 399 -2.66 29.89 -22.98
CA PRO A 399 -3.20 28.92 -23.92
C PRO A 399 -2.63 27.52 -23.66
N VAL A 400 -3.52 26.53 -23.52
CA VAL A 400 -3.19 25.11 -23.50
C VAL A 400 -4.01 24.42 -24.58
N PRO A 401 -3.43 23.51 -25.41
CA PRO A 401 -4.18 22.82 -26.45
C PRO A 401 -5.42 22.12 -25.88
N VAL A 402 -6.58 22.33 -26.49
CA VAL A 402 -7.84 21.69 -26.06
C VAL A 402 -7.72 20.17 -26.12
N ASN A 403 -7.04 19.66 -27.15
CA ASN A 403 -6.75 18.24 -27.31
C ASN A 403 -5.92 17.66 -26.15
N PHE A 404 -5.10 18.46 -25.45
CA PHE A 404 -4.39 18.00 -24.25
C PHE A 404 -5.35 17.70 -23.09
N MET A 405 -6.42 18.50 -22.92
CA MET A 405 -7.46 18.21 -21.91
C MET A 405 -8.23 16.93 -22.23
N LEU A 406 -8.56 16.73 -23.52
CA LEU A 406 -9.22 15.50 -23.99
C LEU A 406 -8.30 14.28 -23.82
N TYR A 407 -7.01 14.46 -24.11
CA TYR A 407 -5.98 13.45 -23.88
C TYR A 407 -5.93 13.03 -22.42
N ARG A 408 -5.86 13.99 -21.49
CA ARG A 408 -5.84 13.70 -20.05
C ARG A 408 -7.08 12.91 -19.61
N ASN A 409 -8.26 13.27 -20.11
CA ASN A 409 -9.48 12.53 -19.81
C ASN A 409 -9.38 11.05 -20.23
N ILE A 410 -8.99 10.78 -21.48
CA ILE A 410 -8.87 9.41 -21.97
C ILE A 410 -7.76 8.66 -21.22
N ARG A 411 -6.62 9.31 -20.97
CA ARG A 411 -5.51 8.72 -20.23
C ARG A 411 -5.92 8.29 -18.82
N TYR A 412 -6.51 9.20 -18.03
CA TYR A 412 -6.84 8.93 -16.63
C TYR A 412 -8.10 8.06 -16.44
N TYR A 413 -9.07 8.13 -17.35
CA TYR A 413 -10.26 7.30 -17.23
C TYR A 413 -10.08 5.93 -17.91
N ALA A 414 -9.70 5.90 -19.19
CA ALA A 414 -9.77 4.67 -20.00
C ALA A 414 -8.44 3.91 -20.14
N ASP A 415 -7.27 4.58 -20.09
CA ASP A 415 -5.98 3.94 -20.34
C ASP A 415 -5.32 3.37 -19.07
N THR A 416 -5.32 4.12 -17.96
CA THR A 416 -4.61 3.73 -16.73
C THR A 416 -5.29 2.60 -15.95
N THR A 417 -6.57 2.31 -16.21
CA THR A 417 -7.34 1.29 -15.48
C THR A 417 -7.65 0.11 -16.40
N ALA A 418 -7.10 -1.06 -16.08
CA ALA A 418 -7.19 -2.25 -16.94
C ALA A 418 -8.64 -2.64 -17.31
N ALA A 419 -9.57 -2.56 -16.35
CA ALA A 419 -10.99 -2.86 -16.59
C ALA A 419 -11.66 -1.91 -17.59
N ARG A 420 -11.19 -0.66 -17.69
CA ARG A 420 -11.77 0.39 -18.55
C ARG A 420 -11.16 0.42 -19.95
N ARG A 421 -10.08 -0.32 -20.20
CA ARG A 421 -9.46 -0.46 -21.55
C ARG A 421 -10.38 -1.08 -22.59
N VAL A 422 -11.49 -1.69 -22.16
CA VAL A 422 -12.58 -2.15 -23.04
C VAL A 422 -13.17 -1.02 -23.91
N LEU A 423 -12.99 0.25 -23.52
CA LEU A 423 -13.44 1.41 -24.29
C LEU A 423 -12.53 1.76 -25.49
N ASP A 424 -11.44 1.02 -25.69
CA ASP A 424 -10.46 1.25 -26.75
C ASP A 424 -9.94 2.71 -26.80
N PRO A 425 -9.02 3.08 -25.89
CA PRO A 425 -8.44 4.42 -25.85
C PRO A 425 -7.87 4.88 -27.20
N ALA A 426 -7.30 3.97 -28.00
CA ALA A 426 -6.74 4.31 -29.31
C ALA A 426 -7.84 4.77 -30.28
N ALA A 427 -8.97 4.05 -30.32
CA ALA A 427 -10.12 4.46 -31.12
C ALA A 427 -10.74 5.78 -30.65
N LEU A 428 -10.72 6.07 -29.33
CA LEU A 428 -11.18 7.35 -28.79
C LEU A 428 -10.30 8.52 -29.25
N TYR A 429 -8.97 8.37 -29.21
CA TYR A 429 -8.04 9.38 -29.73
C TYR A 429 -8.24 9.64 -31.22
N GLU A 430 -8.40 8.58 -32.03
CA GLU A 430 -8.65 8.69 -33.46
C GLU A 430 -9.96 9.43 -33.77
N LYS A 431 -11.06 9.09 -33.06
CA LYS A 431 -12.37 9.76 -33.21
C LYS A 431 -12.34 11.24 -32.85
N LEU A 432 -11.41 11.66 -31.99
CA LEU A 432 -11.21 13.07 -31.62
C LEU A 432 -10.16 13.77 -32.50
N GLY A 433 -9.55 13.06 -33.45
CA GLY A 433 -8.55 13.62 -34.35
C GLY A 433 -7.21 13.91 -33.67
N ILE A 434 -6.89 13.24 -32.56
CA ILE A 434 -5.62 13.42 -31.84
C ILE A 434 -4.55 12.59 -32.52
N SER A 435 -3.54 13.24 -33.10
CA SER A 435 -2.49 12.59 -33.88
C SER A 435 -1.47 11.84 -33.00
N LYS A 436 -0.65 10.97 -33.61
CA LYS A 436 0.43 10.28 -32.88
C LYS A 436 1.50 11.24 -32.38
N GLU A 437 1.77 12.30 -33.14
CA GLU A 437 2.68 13.39 -32.76
C GLU A 437 2.13 14.14 -31.54
N GLU A 438 0.82 14.41 -31.50
CA GLU A 438 0.17 14.97 -30.31
C GLU A 438 0.28 14.04 -29.10
N LEU A 439 -0.01 12.74 -29.25
CA LEU A 439 0.08 11.77 -28.14
C LEU A 439 1.49 11.72 -27.53
N ALA A 440 2.53 11.73 -28.35
CA ALA A 440 3.91 11.76 -27.89
C ALA A 440 4.24 13.07 -27.15
N ALA A 441 3.85 14.22 -27.72
CA ALA A 441 4.06 15.51 -27.08
C ALA A 441 3.29 15.65 -25.76
N TYR A 442 2.03 15.21 -25.72
CA TYR A 442 1.18 15.25 -24.53
C TYR A 442 1.67 14.32 -23.42
N ALA A 443 2.29 13.19 -23.76
CA ALA A 443 2.96 12.35 -22.76
C ALA A 443 4.13 13.09 -22.10
N SER A 444 4.96 13.80 -22.87
CA SER A 444 6.05 14.63 -22.33
C SER A 444 5.55 15.86 -21.55
N MET A 445 4.45 16.47 -21.99
CA MET A 445 3.78 17.54 -21.23
C MET A 445 3.27 17.03 -19.88
N GLU A 446 2.69 15.84 -19.82
CA GLU A 446 2.24 15.23 -18.58
C GLU A 446 3.41 14.98 -17.62
N GLU A 447 4.52 14.42 -18.12
CA GLU A 447 5.73 14.24 -17.29
C GLU A 447 6.26 15.56 -16.73
N SER A 448 6.29 16.61 -17.56
CA SER A 448 6.72 17.95 -17.15
C SER A 448 5.78 18.56 -16.11
N PHE A 449 4.47 18.41 -16.30
CA PHE A 449 3.47 18.84 -15.32
C PHE A 449 3.63 18.10 -13.99
N GLN A 450 3.84 16.77 -14.01
CA GLN A 450 4.11 16.02 -12.77
C GLN A 450 5.38 16.50 -12.07
N GLN A 451 6.44 16.86 -12.80
CA GLN A 451 7.63 17.48 -12.20
C GLN A 451 7.34 18.88 -11.64
N TYR A 452 6.54 19.69 -12.34
CA TYR A 452 6.11 21.01 -11.87
C TYR A 452 5.35 20.91 -10.54
N VAL A 453 4.40 19.97 -10.43
CA VAL A 453 3.62 19.73 -9.20
C VAL A 453 4.53 19.27 -8.05
N LEU A 454 5.50 18.41 -8.31
CA LEU A 454 6.44 17.93 -7.29
C LEU A 454 7.45 19.00 -6.88
N GLY A 455 7.91 19.85 -7.81
CA GLY A 455 9.03 20.76 -7.57
C GLY A 455 10.27 19.98 -7.09
N SER A 456 10.82 20.36 -5.94
CA SER A 456 11.92 19.65 -5.30
C SER A 456 11.49 18.51 -4.36
N HIS A 457 10.18 18.25 -4.23
CA HIS A 457 9.65 17.24 -3.31
C HIS A 457 9.91 15.82 -3.84
N THR A 458 10.25 14.90 -2.94
CA THR A 458 10.34 13.47 -3.25
C THR A 458 9.05 12.78 -2.78
N PRO A 459 8.18 12.32 -3.69
CA PRO A 459 6.89 11.74 -3.31
C PRO A 459 7.05 10.39 -2.61
N MET A 460 6.09 10.04 -1.76
CA MET A 460 6.08 8.84 -0.95
C MET A 460 6.33 7.56 -1.76
N ARG A 461 5.73 7.45 -2.95
CA ARG A 461 5.95 6.32 -3.87
C ARG A 461 7.43 6.09 -4.23
N ARG A 462 8.22 7.16 -4.38
CA ARG A 462 9.67 7.05 -4.65
C ARG A 462 10.43 6.67 -3.38
N LEU A 463 9.99 7.16 -2.22
CA LEU A 463 10.56 6.75 -0.94
C LEU A 463 10.34 5.25 -0.69
N TYR A 464 9.16 4.70 -0.99
CA TYR A 464 8.92 3.26 -0.94
C TYR A 464 9.85 2.46 -1.85
N GLN A 465 10.14 2.96 -3.07
CA GLN A 465 11.09 2.29 -3.97
C GLN A 465 12.53 2.28 -3.43
N GLN A 466 12.92 3.29 -2.66
CA GLN A 466 14.29 3.45 -2.16
C GLN A 466 14.52 2.81 -0.78
N ALA A 467 13.55 2.95 0.12
CA ALA A 467 13.67 2.60 1.54
C ALA A 467 12.58 1.62 2.01
N GLY A 468 11.60 1.29 1.15
CA GLY A 468 10.56 0.33 1.47
C GLY A 468 11.12 -1.07 1.66
N LYS A 469 10.39 -1.86 2.45
CA LYS A 469 10.71 -3.24 2.75
C LYS A 469 10.02 -4.19 1.76
N PRO A 470 10.57 -5.40 1.56
CA PRO A 470 10.00 -6.35 0.61
C PRO A 470 8.55 -6.72 0.92
N ALA A 471 7.75 -6.87 -0.13
CA ALA A 471 6.41 -7.44 -0.08
C ALA A 471 6.41 -8.78 -0.84
N TYR A 472 6.14 -9.88 -0.14
CA TYR A 472 6.14 -11.21 -0.72
C TYR A 472 4.71 -11.69 -0.97
N HIS A 473 4.33 -11.83 -2.25
CA HIS A 473 3.05 -12.43 -2.62
C HIS A 473 3.01 -13.90 -2.25
N VAL A 474 1.95 -14.33 -1.56
CA VAL A 474 1.80 -15.73 -1.13
C VAL A 474 1.85 -16.71 -2.30
N SER A 475 1.28 -16.33 -3.46
CA SER A 475 1.36 -17.13 -4.69
C SER A 475 2.80 -17.32 -5.17
N SER A 476 3.63 -16.27 -5.12
CA SER A 476 5.06 -16.36 -5.46
C SER A 476 5.82 -17.26 -4.50
N ILE A 477 5.53 -17.18 -3.19
CA ILE A 477 6.13 -18.06 -2.19
C ILE A 477 5.76 -19.53 -2.47
N LEU A 478 4.48 -19.81 -2.75
CA LEU A 478 4.01 -21.17 -3.05
C LEU A 478 4.67 -21.74 -4.32
N HIS A 479 4.90 -20.92 -5.35
CA HIS A 479 5.65 -21.37 -6.54
C HIS A 479 7.11 -21.74 -6.22
N VAL A 480 7.76 -20.99 -5.32
CA VAL A 480 9.12 -21.32 -4.87
C VAL A 480 9.12 -22.64 -4.08
N ILE A 481 8.14 -22.84 -3.20
CA ILE A 481 7.99 -24.06 -2.42
C ILE A 481 7.74 -25.26 -3.34
N ASP A 482 6.77 -25.18 -4.25
CA ASP A 482 6.47 -26.25 -5.22
C ASP A 482 7.69 -26.62 -6.06
N ARG A 483 8.45 -25.63 -6.55
CA ARG A 483 9.71 -25.88 -7.26
C ARG A 483 10.72 -26.62 -6.39
N LEU A 484 10.90 -26.21 -5.13
CA LEU A 484 11.83 -26.86 -4.20
C LEU A 484 11.39 -28.29 -3.88
N GLU A 485 10.09 -28.52 -3.67
CA GLU A 485 9.53 -29.84 -3.40
C GLU A 485 9.71 -30.80 -4.58
N ARG A 486 9.53 -30.32 -5.82
CA ARG A 486 9.74 -31.13 -7.02
C ARG A 486 11.20 -31.51 -7.20
N VAL A 487 12.10 -30.54 -7.09
CA VAL A 487 13.55 -30.77 -7.30
C VAL A 487 14.13 -31.68 -6.21
N ARG A 488 13.61 -31.60 -4.98
CA ARG A 488 14.08 -32.40 -3.84
C ARG A 488 13.29 -33.68 -3.61
N ALA A 489 12.28 -33.98 -4.43
CA ALA A 489 11.43 -35.16 -4.25
C ALA A 489 12.30 -36.42 -4.27
N LEU A 490 12.24 -37.21 -3.21
CA LEU A 490 12.96 -38.47 -3.15
C LEU A 490 12.13 -39.54 -3.85
N GLN A 491 12.69 -40.16 -4.87
CA GLN A 491 12.02 -41.24 -5.61
C GLN A 491 12.67 -42.58 -5.30
N VAL A 492 11.87 -43.60 -5.04
CA VAL A 492 12.34 -44.98 -4.84
C VAL A 492 11.78 -45.84 -5.96
N TYR A 493 12.66 -46.46 -6.73
CA TYR A 493 12.35 -47.39 -7.80
C TYR A 493 12.48 -48.84 -7.30
N PHE A 494 11.51 -49.66 -7.66
CA PHE A 494 11.45 -51.08 -7.29
C PHE A 494 11.62 -51.96 -8.53
N ASP A 495 12.80 -52.55 -8.73
CA ASP A 495 13.00 -53.49 -9.83
C ASP A 495 12.40 -54.86 -9.48
N ARG A 496 11.45 -55.33 -10.29
CA ARG A 496 10.79 -56.65 -10.18
C ARG A 496 11.27 -57.64 -11.26
N GLY A 497 12.46 -57.43 -11.82
CA GLY A 497 13.07 -58.29 -12.84
C GLY A 497 12.96 -57.76 -14.28
N SER A 498 12.54 -56.50 -14.45
CA SER A 498 12.43 -55.83 -15.76
C SER A 498 13.17 -54.49 -15.82
N GLY A 499 14.02 -54.22 -14.83
CA GLY A 499 14.74 -52.96 -14.66
C GLY A 499 13.93 -51.90 -13.93
N PHE A 500 14.54 -50.74 -13.71
CA PHE A 500 13.88 -49.59 -13.08
C PHE A 500 12.98 -48.86 -14.09
N ARG A 501 11.69 -48.76 -13.77
CA ARG A 501 10.67 -48.11 -14.60
C ARG A 501 9.87 -47.12 -13.77
N GLU A 502 9.37 -46.07 -14.42
CA GLU A 502 8.54 -45.04 -13.77
C GLU A 502 7.25 -45.60 -13.15
N GLU A 503 6.69 -46.65 -13.75
CA GLU A 503 5.48 -47.35 -13.26
C GLU A 503 5.69 -48.05 -11.91
N ASP A 504 6.93 -48.38 -11.56
CA ASP A 504 7.32 -49.07 -10.33
C ASP A 504 8.08 -48.12 -9.37
N THR A 505 7.50 -46.94 -9.10
CA THR A 505 8.10 -45.92 -8.23
C THR A 505 7.22 -45.46 -7.08
N ALA A 506 7.86 -45.01 -6.01
CA ALA A 506 7.22 -44.26 -4.94
C ALA A 506 7.96 -42.94 -4.73
N THR A 507 7.22 -41.83 -4.83
CA THR A 507 7.75 -40.47 -4.64
C THR A 507 7.40 -39.95 -3.25
N TYR A 508 8.39 -39.39 -2.57
CA TYR A 508 8.26 -38.85 -1.23
C TYR A 508 8.68 -37.39 -1.22
N HIS A 509 7.91 -36.56 -0.51
CA HIS A 509 8.20 -35.14 -0.29
C HIS A 509 8.57 -34.89 1.16
N SER A 510 9.54 -34.00 1.39
CA SER A 510 9.97 -33.61 2.74
C SER A 510 8.88 -32.81 3.43
N LYS A 511 8.25 -33.39 4.47
CA LYS A 511 7.15 -32.76 5.22
C LYS A 511 7.52 -31.40 5.85
N ALA A 512 8.79 -31.20 6.17
CA ALA A 512 9.27 -29.98 6.84
C ALA A 512 9.91 -28.97 5.86
N LEU A 513 9.92 -29.27 4.54
CA LEU A 513 10.59 -28.47 3.50
C LEU A 513 12.08 -28.24 3.73
N ASP A 514 12.68 -28.93 4.71
CA ASP A 514 14.07 -28.78 5.12
C ASP A 514 15.01 -29.73 4.37
N GLY A 515 14.46 -30.57 3.47
CA GLY A 515 15.20 -31.60 2.75
C GLY A 515 15.47 -32.86 3.57
N THR A 516 14.93 -32.96 4.80
CA THR A 516 15.05 -34.15 5.63
C THR A 516 13.96 -35.16 5.30
N TYR A 517 14.36 -36.43 5.17
CA TYR A 517 13.50 -37.58 4.93
C TYR A 517 13.70 -38.60 6.04
N ARG A 518 12.61 -38.97 6.72
CA ARG A 518 12.57 -40.09 7.68
C ARG A 518 11.43 -41.01 7.27
N LEU A 519 11.77 -42.07 6.55
CA LEU A 519 10.82 -42.93 5.86
C LEU A 519 10.98 -44.39 6.30
N GLU A 520 9.85 -45.09 6.37
CA GLU A 520 9.80 -46.54 6.39
C GLU A 520 9.16 -47.01 5.08
N VAL A 521 9.97 -47.55 4.18
CA VAL A 521 9.56 -47.98 2.84
C VAL A 521 9.35 -49.50 2.85
N PRO A 522 8.12 -50.01 2.71
CA PRO A 522 7.88 -51.44 2.57
C PRO A 522 8.40 -51.93 1.22
N VAL A 523 9.07 -53.08 1.23
CA VAL A 523 9.69 -53.71 0.07
C VAL A 523 9.17 -55.14 0.02
N SER A 524 8.37 -55.46 -1.01
CA SER A 524 7.82 -56.80 -1.23
C SER A 524 8.91 -57.79 -1.65
N GLY A 525 8.72 -59.09 -1.37
CA GLY A 525 9.71 -60.14 -1.68
C GLY A 525 9.99 -60.38 -3.18
N GLU A 526 9.21 -59.80 -4.08
CA GLU A 526 9.41 -59.85 -5.53
C GLU A 526 10.43 -58.81 -6.05
N VAL A 527 10.86 -57.87 -5.20
CA VAL A 527 11.80 -56.82 -5.58
C VAL A 527 13.22 -57.38 -5.56
N SER A 528 13.89 -57.33 -6.71
CA SER A 528 15.28 -57.77 -6.91
C SER A 528 16.30 -56.64 -6.85
N GLY A 529 15.87 -55.37 -6.95
CA GLY A 529 16.74 -54.21 -6.84
C GLY A 529 16.00 -52.97 -6.36
N LEU A 530 16.70 -52.11 -5.61
CA LEU A 530 16.17 -50.81 -5.17
C LEU A 530 17.10 -49.69 -5.61
N ARG A 531 16.54 -48.70 -6.31
CA ARG A 531 17.23 -47.46 -6.66
C ARG A 531 16.54 -46.29 -5.95
N ILE A 532 17.32 -45.48 -5.25
CA ILE A 532 16.87 -44.31 -4.52
C ILE A 532 17.49 -43.09 -5.19
N ASP A 533 16.62 -42.21 -5.69
CA ASP A 533 17.02 -41.00 -6.38
C ASP A 533 16.76 -39.81 -5.45
N PRO A 534 17.83 -39.19 -4.90
CA PRO A 534 17.71 -38.11 -3.95
C PRO A 534 17.49 -36.77 -4.68
N GLY A 535 16.36 -36.65 -5.39
CA GLY A 535 15.99 -35.48 -6.18
C GLY A 535 16.29 -35.61 -7.68
N SER A 536 15.99 -34.56 -8.44
CA SER A 536 16.13 -34.51 -9.91
C SER A 536 17.16 -33.48 -10.39
N GLN A 537 18.11 -33.10 -9.52
CA GLN A 537 19.18 -32.13 -9.79
C GLN A 537 20.42 -32.48 -8.97
N ALA A 538 21.54 -31.84 -9.31
CA ALA A 538 22.76 -31.89 -8.50
C ALA A 538 22.47 -31.53 -7.03
N CYS A 539 23.05 -32.31 -6.12
CA CYS A 539 22.70 -32.22 -4.70
C CYS A 539 23.82 -32.76 -3.79
N THR A 540 23.73 -32.43 -2.51
CA THR A 540 24.43 -33.17 -1.45
C THR A 540 23.44 -34.00 -0.66
N VAL A 541 23.84 -35.22 -0.32
CA VAL A 541 23.04 -36.14 0.50
C VAL A 541 23.83 -36.57 1.72
N GLU A 542 23.29 -36.28 2.90
CA GLU A 542 23.78 -36.83 4.16
C GLU A 542 22.96 -38.08 4.51
N ILE A 543 23.57 -39.27 4.40
CA ILE A 543 22.90 -40.55 4.66
C ILE A 543 23.12 -40.94 6.13
N ARG A 544 22.17 -40.61 7.00
CA ARG A 544 22.24 -40.91 8.45
C ARG A 544 21.80 -42.32 8.76
N ARG A 545 20.77 -42.82 8.06
CA ARG A 545 20.30 -44.20 8.13
C ARG A 545 19.85 -44.68 6.75
N LEU A 546 20.29 -45.87 6.38
CA LEU A 546 19.81 -46.59 5.22
C LEU A 546 19.92 -48.08 5.57
N ALA A 547 18.92 -48.63 6.25
CA ALA A 547 19.04 -49.98 6.85
C ALA A 547 17.70 -50.70 6.91
N TRP A 548 17.72 -52.03 6.87
CA TRP A 548 16.52 -52.82 7.11
C TRP A 548 16.08 -52.69 8.57
N LYS A 549 14.76 -52.61 8.81
CA LYS A 549 14.19 -52.51 10.15
C LYS A 549 14.67 -53.68 11.03
N GLY A 550 15.23 -53.36 12.19
CA GLY A 550 15.83 -54.33 13.12
C GLY A 550 17.32 -54.62 12.93
N GLN A 551 17.95 -54.11 11.87
CA GLN A 551 19.40 -54.26 11.66
C GLN A 551 20.21 -53.27 12.53
N LYS A 552 21.33 -53.76 13.08
CA LYS A 552 22.25 -52.96 13.91
C LYS A 552 23.07 -51.96 13.10
N GLU A 553 23.45 -52.32 11.88
CA GLU A 553 24.16 -51.42 10.97
C GLU A 553 23.26 -50.24 10.59
N SER A 554 23.81 -49.03 10.60
CA SER A 554 23.06 -47.82 10.28
C SER A 554 22.93 -47.57 8.78
N VAL A 555 23.90 -48.01 7.97
CA VAL A 555 23.95 -47.75 6.53
C VAL A 555 24.40 -49.01 5.79
N LEU A 556 23.54 -49.53 4.91
CA LEU A 556 23.80 -50.67 4.02
C LEU A 556 24.89 -50.35 3.00
N SER A 557 25.50 -51.38 2.42
CA SER A 557 26.33 -51.22 1.23
C SER A 557 25.47 -50.80 0.03
N PHE A 558 25.95 -49.83 -0.73
CA PHE A 558 25.29 -49.35 -1.94
C PHE A 558 26.31 -48.93 -3.00
N VAL A 559 25.86 -48.85 -4.24
CA VAL A 559 26.56 -48.22 -5.36
C VAL A 559 25.88 -46.89 -5.64
N SER A 560 26.62 -45.83 -5.93
CA SER A 560 26.04 -44.53 -6.30
C SER A 560 26.90 -43.84 -7.34
N ASN A 561 26.30 -42.97 -8.14
CA ASN A 561 27.04 -42.02 -8.97
C ASN A 561 27.55 -40.78 -8.19
N GLY A 562 27.33 -40.73 -6.87
CA GLY A 562 27.83 -39.64 -6.01
C GLY A 562 29.27 -39.83 -5.51
N HIS A 563 29.96 -38.71 -5.29
CA HIS A 563 31.29 -38.58 -4.72
C HIS A 563 31.26 -38.53 -3.19
N LYS A 564 31.93 -39.46 -2.52
CA LYS A 564 32.00 -39.47 -1.05
C LYS A 564 32.88 -38.33 -0.52
N MET A 565 32.29 -37.40 0.22
CA MET A 565 32.99 -36.23 0.77
C MET A 565 33.67 -36.51 2.12
N ALA A 566 32.86 -36.60 3.18
CA ALA A 566 33.30 -36.82 4.56
C ALA A 566 32.16 -37.47 5.36
N GLY A 567 32.50 -38.41 6.26
CA GLY A 567 31.50 -39.11 7.05
C GLY A 567 30.42 -39.79 6.20
N SER A 568 29.17 -39.42 6.45
CA SER A 568 27.94 -39.86 5.77
C SER A 568 27.52 -38.98 4.57
N MET A 569 28.31 -37.96 4.20
CA MET A 569 27.94 -36.99 3.17
C MET A 569 28.50 -37.34 1.79
N TYR A 570 27.63 -37.25 0.78
CA TYR A 570 27.88 -37.52 -0.63
C TYR A 570 27.50 -36.31 -1.48
N LEU A 571 28.27 -36.04 -2.53
CA LEU A 571 27.98 -35.03 -3.55
C LEU A 571 27.55 -35.73 -4.84
N PHE A 572 26.43 -35.32 -5.42
CA PHE A 572 25.98 -35.74 -6.74
C PHE A 572 26.07 -34.56 -7.70
N ASP A 573 26.93 -34.67 -8.71
CA ASP A 573 27.22 -33.65 -9.73
C ASP A 573 26.52 -33.92 -11.06
N THR A 574 25.30 -34.44 -10.98
CA THR A 574 24.45 -34.79 -12.14
C THR A 574 23.00 -34.44 -11.85
N ASP A 575 22.20 -34.26 -12.89
CA ASP A 575 20.75 -34.08 -12.78
C ASP A 575 19.98 -35.41 -12.58
N ASP A 576 20.70 -36.54 -12.56
CA ASP A 576 20.16 -37.88 -12.28
C ASP A 576 20.88 -38.54 -11.09
N PRO A 577 20.81 -37.98 -9.86
CA PRO A 577 21.48 -38.58 -8.72
C PRO A 577 20.84 -39.93 -8.39
N ASN A 578 21.65 -40.97 -8.13
CA ASN A 578 21.13 -42.29 -7.81
C ASN A 578 21.96 -43.08 -6.79
N ILE A 579 21.26 -43.83 -5.95
CA ILE A 579 21.80 -44.75 -4.95
C ILE A 579 21.15 -46.11 -5.17
N LEU A 580 21.96 -47.09 -5.53
CA LEU A 580 21.55 -48.45 -5.88
C LEU A 580 21.88 -49.44 -4.76
N LEU A 581 20.86 -50.15 -4.28
CA LEU A 581 20.96 -51.28 -3.36
C LEU A 581 20.69 -52.58 -4.14
N THR A 582 21.72 -53.43 -4.26
CA THR A 582 21.63 -54.70 -4.99
C THR A 582 21.59 -55.94 -4.09
N ASP A 583 21.97 -55.80 -2.82
CA ASP A 583 21.98 -56.90 -1.84
C ASP A 583 20.72 -56.82 -0.96
N LEU A 584 19.61 -57.35 -1.50
CA LEU A 584 18.31 -57.33 -0.84
C LEU A 584 18.08 -58.66 -0.10
N PRO A 585 17.59 -58.62 1.16
CA PRO A 585 17.27 -59.82 1.90
C PRO A 585 16.01 -60.49 1.35
N ALA A 586 15.93 -61.81 1.48
CA ALA A 586 14.74 -62.55 1.07
C ALA A 586 13.50 -62.20 1.91
N GLY A 587 12.35 -62.17 1.24
CA GLY A 587 11.04 -61.91 1.85
C GLY A 587 10.70 -60.43 2.02
N GLU A 588 9.48 -60.16 2.46
CA GLU A 588 9.00 -58.79 2.67
C GLU A 588 9.72 -58.13 3.86
N LYS A 589 10.23 -56.91 3.64
CA LYS A 589 10.93 -56.13 4.67
C LYS A 589 10.62 -54.64 4.57
N ILE A 590 11.03 -53.90 5.60
CA ILE A 590 10.89 -52.45 5.67
C ILE A 590 12.28 -51.83 5.64
N LEU A 591 12.54 -51.00 4.63
CA LEU A 591 13.74 -50.17 4.52
C LEU A 591 13.54 -48.88 5.32
N GLN A 592 14.43 -48.60 6.26
CA GLN A 592 14.46 -47.35 7.01
C GLN A 592 15.44 -46.38 6.36
N ILE A 593 14.93 -45.23 5.94
CA ILE A 593 15.70 -44.15 5.30
C ILE A 593 15.68 -42.94 6.24
N ASP A 594 16.85 -42.46 6.66
CA ASP A 594 17.08 -41.16 7.29
C ASP A 594 18.17 -40.44 6.49
N LEU A 595 17.76 -39.45 5.69
CA LEU A 595 18.68 -38.66 4.88
C LEU A 595 18.30 -37.20 4.86
N ARG A 596 19.29 -36.35 4.56
CA ARG A 596 19.10 -34.93 4.29
C ARG A 596 19.62 -34.61 2.89
N ILE A 597 18.77 -34.00 2.06
CA ILE A 597 19.06 -33.57 0.69
C ILE A 597 19.12 -32.05 0.65
N ASP A 598 20.26 -31.51 0.23
CA ASP A 598 20.42 -30.09 -0.07
C ASP A 598 20.73 -29.93 -1.55
N SER A 599 19.82 -29.29 -2.30
CA SER A 599 20.00 -29.01 -3.73
C SER A 599 21.12 -28.00 -3.97
N MET A 600 21.82 -28.12 -5.10
CA MET A 600 22.85 -27.19 -5.53
C MET A 600 22.84 -27.01 -7.05
N SER A 601 23.51 -25.98 -7.56
CA SER A 601 23.65 -25.83 -9.00
C SER A 601 24.61 -26.88 -9.56
N LEU A 602 24.26 -27.45 -10.72
CA LEU A 602 25.08 -28.45 -11.42
C LEU A 602 26.51 -27.94 -11.65
N ALA A 603 26.65 -26.72 -12.17
CA ALA A 603 27.97 -26.11 -12.40
C ALA A 603 28.84 -25.99 -11.14
N ALA A 604 28.24 -25.76 -9.97
CA ALA A 604 28.98 -25.75 -8.71
C ALA A 604 29.39 -27.16 -8.28
N ALA A 605 28.50 -28.15 -8.46
CA ALA A 605 28.78 -29.54 -8.13
C ALA A 605 29.93 -30.10 -8.98
N GLU A 606 29.86 -29.91 -10.31
CA GLU A 606 30.90 -30.33 -11.27
C GLU A 606 32.26 -29.68 -10.97
N TRP A 607 32.28 -28.45 -10.46
CA TRP A 607 33.53 -27.79 -10.07
C TRP A 607 34.14 -28.35 -8.77
N ILE A 608 33.30 -28.82 -7.84
CA ILE A 608 33.74 -29.36 -6.54
C ILE A 608 34.16 -30.84 -6.66
N ALA A 609 33.45 -31.64 -7.46
CA ALA A 609 33.63 -33.09 -7.57
C ALA A 609 35.10 -33.54 -7.81
N PRO A 610 35.87 -32.96 -8.76
CA PRO A 610 37.27 -33.35 -8.98
C PRO A 610 38.17 -33.17 -7.75
N LYS A 611 37.88 -32.16 -6.90
CA LYS A 611 38.67 -31.86 -5.70
C LYS A 611 38.41 -32.88 -4.58
N ILE A 612 37.17 -33.35 -4.47
CA ILE A 612 36.80 -34.42 -3.53
C ILE A 612 37.55 -35.70 -3.91
N ASP A 613 37.51 -36.07 -5.19
CA ASP A 613 38.17 -37.27 -5.70
C ASP A 613 39.69 -37.24 -5.50
N ALA A 614 40.33 -36.10 -5.79
CA ALA A 614 41.76 -35.92 -5.56
C ALA A 614 42.14 -36.11 -4.08
N LYS A 615 41.36 -35.50 -3.17
CA LYS A 615 41.56 -35.63 -1.72
C LYS A 615 41.35 -37.06 -1.23
N TYR A 616 40.34 -37.77 -1.75
CA TYR A 616 40.07 -39.15 -1.39
C TYR A 616 41.17 -40.10 -1.89
N LYS A 617 41.64 -39.91 -3.14
CA LYS A 617 42.79 -40.63 -3.72
C LYS A 617 44.05 -40.43 -2.87
N LEU A 618 44.38 -39.19 -2.50
CA LEU A 618 45.52 -38.87 -1.62
C LEU A 618 45.42 -39.56 -0.25
N LYS A 619 44.24 -39.52 0.40
CA LYS A 619 44.02 -40.22 1.68
C LYS A 619 44.16 -41.75 1.57
N LYS A 620 43.75 -42.35 0.46
CA LYS A 620 43.86 -43.80 0.22
C LYS A 620 45.31 -44.22 -0.04
N ILE A 621 46.10 -43.36 -0.70
CA ILE A 621 47.54 -43.56 -0.89
C ILE A 621 48.29 -43.43 0.45
N LEU A 622 47.95 -42.45 1.28
CA LEU A 622 48.60 -42.23 2.58
C LEU A 622 48.20 -43.23 3.69
N LYS A 623 47.19 -44.06 3.46
CA LYS A 623 46.73 -45.13 4.38
C LYS A 623 47.19 -46.53 3.96
N ARG A 624 47.83 -46.67 2.80
CA ARG A 624 48.57 -47.86 2.38
C ARG A 624 50.03 -47.67 2.75
#